data_AF-Q0BHA8-F1
#
_entry.id   AF-Q0BHA8-F1
#
_cell.length_a   1.000
_cell.length_b   1.000
_cell.length_c   1.000
_cell.angle_alpha   90.00
_cell.angle_beta   90.00
_cell.angle_gamma   90.00
#
_symmetry.space_group_name_H-M   'P 1'
#
loop_
_entity.id
_entity.type
_entity.pdbx_description
1 polymer ?
#
loop_
_entity_poly.entity_id
_entity_poly.type
_entity_poly.pdbx_seq_one_letter_code
_entity_poly.pdbx_strand_id
1 'polypeptide(L)'
;MNAKSYSINDGPFNLVAAVLHAICRALPDDQRLRIAGELRDQATRVNEDAETAEHQQFALDLAALADLAQEGPDAASSILSAGQPR
;
A
#
# COMPACT_ATOMS: atom_id res chain seq x y z
N MET A 1 -6.41 29.76 -2.35
CA MET A 1 -6.33 28.30 -2.12
C MET A 1 -5.25 27.77 -3.04
N ASN A 2 -4.08 27.38 -2.51
CA ASN A 2 -3.00 26.85 -3.33
C ASN A 2 -3.34 25.40 -3.69
N ALA A 3 -3.55 25.11 -4.96
CA ALA A 3 -3.63 23.75 -5.44
C ALA A 3 -2.25 23.12 -5.19
N LYS A 4 -2.17 22.17 -4.25
CA LYS A 4 -0.97 21.32 -4.12
C LYS A 4 -0.81 20.59 -5.45
N SER A 5 0.13 21.04 -6.27
CA SER A 5 0.58 20.31 -7.44
C SER A 5 1.22 19.03 -6.94
N TYR A 6 0.51 17.90 -7.08
CA TYR A 6 1.09 16.58 -6.87
C TYR A 6 2.11 16.35 -8.00
N SER A 7 3.40 16.51 -7.69
CA SER A 7 4.46 16.11 -8.60
C SER A 7 4.51 14.58 -8.64
N ILE A 8 4.58 14.00 -9.84
CA ILE A 8 4.77 12.54 -10.02
C ILE A 8 6.08 12.07 -9.34
N ASN A 9 7.01 13.00 -9.09
CA ASN A 9 8.30 12.72 -8.45
C ASN A 9 8.27 12.71 -6.91
N ASP A 10 7.17 13.10 -6.26
CA ASP A 10 7.12 13.24 -4.78
C ASP A 10 6.57 12.00 -4.04
N GLY A 11 6.44 10.85 -4.71
CA GLY A 11 6.12 9.59 -4.03
C GLY A 11 5.37 8.62 -4.93
N PRO A 12 6.07 7.73 -5.67
CA PRO A 12 5.42 6.69 -6.46
C PRO A 12 4.44 5.85 -5.64
N PHE A 13 4.74 5.61 -4.36
CA PHE A 13 3.82 4.98 -3.41
C PHE A 13 2.50 5.74 -3.26
N ASN A 14 2.53 7.06 -3.04
CA ASN A 14 1.33 7.88 -2.84
C ASN A 14 0.42 7.87 -4.09
N LEU A 15 1.02 7.88 -5.29
CA LEU A 15 0.28 7.77 -6.53
C LEU A 15 -0.38 6.39 -6.66
N VAL A 16 0.36 5.31 -6.41
CA VAL A 16 -0.16 3.94 -6.44
C VAL A 16 -1.28 3.77 -5.42
N ALA A 17 -1.11 4.26 -4.20
CA ALA A 17 -2.12 4.24 -3.15
C ALA A 17 -3.39 4.99 -3.57
N ALA A 18 -3.26 6.19 -4.13
CA ALA A 18 -4.40 6.97 -4.60
C ALA A 18 -5.18 6.26 -5.72
N VAL A 19 -4.48 5.68 -6.69
CA VAL A 19 -5.08 4.93 -7.80
C VAL A 19 -5.74 3.65 -7.29
N LEU A 20 -5.06 2.89 -6.44
CA LEU A 20 -5.60 1.67 -5.84
C LEU A 20 -6.87 1.98 -5.05
N HIS A 21 -6.85 3.03 -4.23
CA HIS A 21 -8.02 3.45 -3.46
C HIS A 21 -9.20 3.83 -4.36
N ALA A 22 -8.96 4.56 -5.46
CA ALA A 22 -10.00 4.90 -6.43
C ALA A 22 -10.60 3.65 -7.10
N ILE A 23 -9.76 2.68 -7.48
CA ILE A 23 -10.20 1.40 -8.04
C ILE A 23 -11.03 0.63 -7.02
N CYS A 24 -10.52 0.43 -5.81
CA CYS A 24 -11.19 -0.34 -4.75
C CYS A 24 -12.55 0.24 -4.34
N ARG A 25 -12.78 1.56 -4.51
CA ARG A 25 -14.09 2.20 -4.30
C ARG A 25 -15.09 1.93 -5.43
N ALA A 26 -14.62 1.60 -6.62
CA ALA A 26 -15.47 1.30 -7.77
C ALA A 26 -15.77 -0.21 -7.92
N LEU A 27 -15.09 -1.05 -7.16
CA LEU A 27 -15.22 -2.51 -7.23
C LEU A 27 -16.14 -3.08 -6.12
N PRO A 28 -16.79 -4.22 -6.37
CA PRO A 28 -17.45 -4.99 -5.32
C PRO A 28 -16.45 -5.50 -4.27
N ASP A 29 -16.96 -5.73 -3.05
CA ASP A 29 -16.17 -6.21 -1.91
C ASP A 29 -15.36 -7.47 -2.25
N ASP A 30 -15.94 -8.46 -2.93
CA ASP A 30 -15.22 -9.69 -3.31
C ASP A 30 -13.99 -9.44 -4.19
N GLN A 31 -14.06 -8.47 -5.10
CA GLN A 31 -12.92 -8.13 -5.96
C GLN A 31 -11.86 -7.33 -5.20
N ARG A 32 -12.32 -6.42 -4.34
CA ARG A 32 -11.44 -5.66 -3.44
C ARG A 32 -10.66 -6.59 -2.50
N LEU A 33 -11.33 -7.59 -1.92
CA LEU A 33 -10.72 -8.60 -1.05
C LEU A 33 -9.72 -9.49 -1.79
N ARG A 34 -9.97 -9.83 -3.06
CA ARG A 34 -9.01 -10.55 -3.90
C ARG A 34 -7.73 -9.74 -4.12
N ILE A 35 -7.85 -8.45 -4.47
CA ILE A 35 -6.69 -7.56 -4.63
C ILE A 35 -5.90 -7.46 -3.33
N ALA A 36 -6.59 -7.29 -2.19
CA ALA A 36 -5.93 -7.26 -0.88
C ALA A 36 -5.17 -8.56 -0.58
N GLY A 37 -5.78 -9.71 -0.87
CA GLY A 37 -5.14 -11.02 -0.71
C GLY A 37 -3.88 -11.18 -1.56
N GLU A 38 -3.95 -10.84 -2.85
CA GLU A 38 -2.82 -10.90 -3.76
C GLU A 38 -1.67 -9.99 -3.30
N LEU A 39 -1.97 -8.75 -2.88
CA LEU A 39 -0.96 -7.82 -2.35
C LEU A 39 -0.31 -8.34 -1.07
N ARG A 40 -1.09 -8.96 -0.17
CA ARG A 40 -0.58 -9.53 1.09
C ARG A 40 0.30 -10.76 0.85
N ASP A 41 -0.06 -11.61 -0.11
CA ASP A 41 0.75 -12.75 -0.52
C ASP A 41 2.09 -12.30 -1.11
N GLN A 42 2.08 -11.24 -1.94
CA GLN A 42 3.32 -10.67 -2.48
C GLN A 42 4.17 -10.01 -1.39
N ALA A 43 3.57 -9.26 -0.46
CA ALA A 43 4.27 -8.68 0.68
C ALA A 43 4.99 -9.75 1.51
N THR A 44 4.31 -10.87 1.78
CA THR A 44 4.88 -12.01 2.52
C THR A 44 6.09 -12.60 1.80
N ARG A 45 5.95 -12.90 0.51
CA ARG A 45 7.05 -13.48 -0.30
C ARG A 45 8.27 -12.56 -0.34
N VAL A 46 8.06 -11.26 -0.61
CA VAL A 46 9.15 -10.28 -0.65
C VAL A 46 9.83 -10.18 0.72
N ASN A 47 9.05 -10.19 1.81
CA ASN A 47 9.60 -10.10 3.16
C ASN A 47 10.39 -11.35 3.56
N GLU A 48 9.94 -12.55 3.17
CA GLU A 48 10.64 -13.82 3.40
C GLU A 48 11.99 -13.85 2.68
N ASP A 49 12.05 -13.30 1.46
CA ASP A 49 13.25 -13.23 0.62
C ASP A 49 14.06 -11.93 0.81
N ALA A 50 13.74 -11.10 1.82
CA ALA A 50 14.31 -9.77 1.96
C ALA A 50 15.76 -9.80 2.50
N GLU A 51 16.73 -9.54 1.62
CA GLU A 51 18.14 -9.40 1.99
C GLU A 51 18.56 -7.95 2.29
N THR A 52 17.73 -6.96 1.91
CA THR A 52 18.05 -5.53 2.01
C THR A 52 16.93 -4.75 2.70
N ALA A 53 17.28 -3.59 3.26
CA ALA A 53 16.30 -2.66 3.82
C ALA A 53 15.30 -2.16 2.76
N GLU A 54 15.73 -2.09 1.49
CA GLU A 54 14.86 -1.72 0.36
C GLU A 54 13.80 -2.80 0.10
N HIS A 55 14.16 -4.08 0.16
CA HIS A 55 13.19 -5.18 0.04
C HIS A 55 12.20 -5.20 1.22
N GLN A 56 12.68 -4.94 2.43
CA GLN A 56 11.83 -4.85 3.62
C GLN A 56 10.84 -3.67 3.51
N GLN A 57 11.32 -2.51 3.05
CA GLN A 57 10.45 -1.34 2.81
C GLN A 57 9.43 -1.63 1.70
N PHE A 58 9.83 -2.29 0.62
CA PHE A 58 8.91 -2.65 -0.46
C PHE A 58 7.84 -3.66 0.01
N ALA A 59 8.20 -4.63 0.84
CA ALA A 59 7.24 -5.54 1.46
C ALA A 59 6.25 -4.80 2.38
N LEU A 60 6.75 -3.83 3.17
CA LEU A 60 5.92 -2.98 4.02
C LEU A 60 4.94 -2.14 3.20
N ASP A 61 5.39 -1.56 2.09
CA ASP A 61 4.55 -0.79 1.17
C ASP A 61 3.45 -1.67 0.56
N LEU A 62 3.77 -2.91 0.14
CA LEU A 62 2.79 -3.87 -0.37
C LEU A 62 1.75 -4.26 0.70
N ALA A 63 2.18 -4.48 1.94
CA ALA A 63 1.29 -4.77 3.06
C ALA A 63 0.34 -3.58 3.34
N ALA A 64 0.86 -2.35 3.31
CA ALA A 64 0.04 -1.15 3.47
C ALA A 64 -0.98 -0.99 2.33
N LEU A 65 -0.61 -1.32 1.09
CA LEU A 65 -1.54 -1.32 -0.04
C LEU A 65 -2.61 -2.43 0.08
N ALA A 66 -2.26 -3.59 0.63
CA ALA A 66 -3.23 -4.65 0.92
C ALA A 66 -4.31 -4.18 1.90
N ASP A 67 -3.91 -3.49 2.97
CA ASP A 67 -4.84 -2.96 3.97
C ASP A 67 -5.62 -1.76 3.44
N LEU A 68 -5.01 -0.93 2.59
CA LEU A 68 -5.72 0.12 1.85
C LEU A 68 -6.85 -0.43 0.99
N ALA A 69 -6.58 -1.56 0.32
CA ALA A 69 -7.60 -2.26 -0.45
C ALA A 69 -8.65 -2.86 0.48
N GLN A 70 -8.29 -3.56 1.55
CA GLN A 70 -9.24 -4.27 2.39
C GLN A 70 -10.14 -3.35 3.23
N GLU A 71 -9.53 -2.44 3.98
CA GLU A 71 -10.16 -1.70 5.08
C GLU A 71 -10.08 -0.17 4.89
N GLY A 72 -9.19 0.30 4.03
CA GLY A 72 -9.07 1.71 3.66
C GLY A 72 -7.84 2.41 4.25
N PRO A 73 -7.76 3.75 4.11
CA PRO A 73 -6.55 4.53 4.39
C PRO A 73 -6.05 4.43 5.84
N ASP A 74 -6.95 4.31 6.81
CA ASP A 74 -6.59 4.28 8.23
C ASP A 74 -5.84 2.98 8.61
N ALA A 75 -6.25 1.85 8.02
CA ALA A 75 -5.57 0.57 8.21
C ALA A 75 -4.17 0.59 7.58
N ALA A 76 -4.05 1.08 6.35
CA ALA A 76 -2.76 1.26 5.67
C ALA A 76 -1.80 2.14 6.46
N SER A 77 -2.29 3.25 7.03
CA SER A 77 -1.47 4.16 7.86
C SER A 77 -0.96 3.49 9.13
N SER A 78 -1.74 2.56 9.70
CA SER A 78 -1.35 1.82 10.90
C SER A 78 -0.19 0.87 10.61
N ILE A 79 -0.21 0.19 9.46
CA ILE A 79 0.90 -0.68 9.00
C ILE A 79 2.18 0.12 8.82
N LEU A 80 2.13 1.23 8.06
CA LEU A 80 3.31 2.06 7.80
C LEU A 80 3.93 2.58 9.09
N SER A 81 3.09 3.01 10.05
CA SER A 81 3.55 3.50 11.34
C SER A 81 4.18 2.40 12.20
N ALA A 82 3.70 1.16 12.11
CA ALA A 82 4.24 0.03 12.86
C ALA A 82 5.58 -0.46 12.29
N GLY A 83 5.83 -0.28 10.99
CA GLY A 83 7.06 -0.70 10.32
C GLY A 83 8.23 0.29 10.43
N GLN A 84 8.02 1.50 10.94
CA GLN A 84 9.08 2.50 11.08
C GLN A 84 9.96 2.24 12.32
N PRO A 85 11.30 2.29 12.20
CA PRO A 85 12.19 2.21 13.36
C PRO A 85 11.98 3.41 14.28
N ARG A 86 11.97 3.16 15.60
CA ARG A 86 11.83 4.18 16.65
C ARG A 86 13.05 5.07 16.80
#